data_AF-A0A2E7RVH8-F1
#
_entry.id   AF-A0A2E7RVH8-F1
#
_cell.length_a   1.000
_cell.length_b   1.000
_cell.length_c   1.000
_cell.angle_alpha   90.00
_cell.angle_beta   90.00
_cell.angle_gamma   90.00
#
_symmetry.space_group_name_H-M   'P 1'
#
loop_
_entity.id
_entity.type
_entity.pdbx_description
1 polymer ?
#
loop_
_entity_poly.entity_id
_entity_poly.type
_entity_poly.pdbx_seq_one_letter_code
_entity_poly.pdbx_strand_id
1 'polypeptide(L)'
;MKITGLECLHANAGFRNFDFLKISTDEGLVGWSEYNESFGGMGVTEVINNLATMMNAHFCAVVPNFRIMEIDCDFVPWHDDFFTVTPEIEDGHLLLPTGPGWGTEINEEAVRDHPPTGR
;
A
#
# COMPACT_ATOMS: atom_id res chain seq x y z
N MET A 1 -15.45 -8.45 11.32
CA MET A 1 -14.48 -7.36 11.41
C MET A 1 -13.87 -7.12 10.05
N LYS A 2 -14.08 -5.93 9.50
CA LYS A 2 -13.58 -5.47 8.20
C LYS A 2 -12.88 -4.15 8.36
N ILE A 3 -11.78 -3.94 7.65
CA ILE A 3 -11.14 -2.63 7.55
C ILE A 3 -12.04 -1.74 6.68
N THR A 4 -12.33 -0.53 7.15
CA THR A 4 -13.20 0.45 6.50
C THR A 4 -12.47 1.71 6.08
N GLY A 5 -11.21 1.87 6.48
CA GLY A 5 -10.39 3.00 6.06
C GLY A 5 -8.94 2.83 6.48
N LEU A 6 -8.06 3.26 5.58
CA LEU A 6 -6.63 3.47 5.80
C LEU A 6 -6.37 4.96 5.63
N GLU A 7 -5.73 5.58 6.62
CA GLU A 7 -5.45 7.01 6.60
C GLU A 7 -4.01 7.25 7.04
N CYS A 8 -3.18 7.75 6.13
CA CYS A 8 -1.84 8.22 6.43
C CYS A 8 -1.92 9.65 6.97
N LEU A 9 -1.41 9.86 8.18
CA LEU A 9 -1.46 11.12 8.92
C LEU A 9 -0.04 11.57 9.23
N HIS A 10 0.21 12.87 9.06
CA HIS A 10 1.53 13.46 9.24
C HIS A 10 1.47 14.57 10.28
N ALA A 11 2.37 14.54 11.25
CA ALA A 11 2.46 15.54 12.31
C ALA A 11 3.86 16.16 12.37
N ASN A 12 3.92 17.49 12.36
CA ASN A 12 5.17 18.21 12.58
C ASN A 12 5.57 18.09 14.07
N ALA A 13 6.64 17.34 14.35
CA ALA A 13 7.19 17.13 15.70
C ALA A 13 8.40 18.04 16.01
N GLY A 14 8.49 19.19 15.33
CA GLY A 14 9.51 20.21 15.53
C GLY A 14 10.80 19.95 14.75
N PHE A 15 11.55 18.91 15.12
CA PHE A 15 12.83 18.58 14.48
C PHE A 15 12.72 17.50 13.39
N ARG A 16 11.56 16.84 13.30
CA ARG A 16 11.19 15.86 12.27
C ARG A 16 9.67 15.75 12.15
N ASN A 17 9.19 15.09 11.12
CA ASN A 17 7.79 14.67 11.07
C ASN A 17 7.63 13.31 11.75
N PHE A 18 6.45 13.09 12.33
CA PHE A 18 5.95 11.77 12.69
C PHE A 18 4.84 11.39 11.72
N ASP A 19 4.89 10.15 11.26
CA ASP A 19 3.98 9.62 10.25
C ASP A 19 3.24 8.43 10.86
N PHE A 20 1.92 8.44 10.69
CA PHE A 20 1.04 7.47 11.32
C PHE A 20 0.12 6.85 10.27
N LEU A 21 -0.03 5.53 10.32
CA LEU A 21 -1.09 4.83 9.61
C LEU A 21 -2.20 4.53 10.60
N LYS A 22 -3.39 5.06 10.32
CA LYS A 22 -4.61 4.73 11.03
C LYS A 22 -5.41 3.71 10.22
N ILE A 23 -5.86 2.67 10.90
CA ILE A 23 -6.69 1.61 10.34
C ILE A 23 -8.00 1.60 11.11
N SER A 24 -9.13 1.79 10.41
CA SER A 24 -10.46 1.78 11.03
C SER A 24 -11.22 0.51 10.65
N THR A 25 -12.11 0.02 11.52
CA THR A 25 -12.96 -1.14 11.22
C THR A 25 -14.45 -0.88 11.37
N ASP A 26 -15.27 -1.75 10.77
CA ASP A 26 -16.74 -1.73 10.83
C ASP A 26 -17.31 -2.09 12.22
N GLU A 27 -16.49 -2.65 13.10
CA GLU A 27 -16.83 -2.95 14.50
C GLU A 27 -16.40 -1.82 15.46
N GLY A 28 -15.94 -0.69 14.92
CA GLY A 28 -15.53 0.49 15.70
C GLY A 28 -14.15 0.39 16.34
N LEU A 29 -13.35 -0.62 15.98
CA LEU A 29 -11.96 -0.75 16.43
C LEU A 29 -11.05 0.10 15.54
N VAL A 30 -10.06 0.73 16.18
CA VAL A 30 -9.07 1.56 15.50
C VAL A 30 -7.67 1.09 15.87
N GLY A 31 -6.88 0.75 14.86
CA GLY A 31 -5.47 0.41 14.96
C GLY A 31 -4.59 1.57 14.50
N TRP A 32 -3.43 1.73 15.15
CA TRP A 32 -2.45 2.75 14.80
C TRP A 32 -1.07 2.12 14.63
N SER A 33 -0.36 2.56 13.61
CA SER A 33 1.06 2.25 13.41
C SER A 33 1.83 3.55 13.18
N GLU A 34 3.02 3.66 13.75
CA GLU A 34 3.97 4.73 13.43
C GLU A 34 4.92 4.22 12.34
N TYR A 35 5.17 5.05 11.35
CA TYR A 35 6.22 4.84 10.36
C TYR A 35 7.00 6.14 10.18
N ASN A 36 8.04 6.11 9.34
CA ASN A 36 8.93 7.26 9.23
C ASN A 36 9.26 7.61 7.78
N GLU A 37 8.85 8.80 7.37
CA GLU A 37 9.21 9.43 6.10
C GLU A 37 10.50 10.27 6.21
N SER A 38 10.84 10.70 7.43
CA SER A 38 11.87 11.73 7.67
C SER A 38 13.32 11.19 7.79
N PHE A 39 13.52 9.89 7.98
CA PHE A 39 14.82 9.23 8.16
C PHE A 39 15.08 8.23 7.03
N GLY A 40 15.31 8.75 5.83
CA GLY A 40 15.69 7.93 4.67
C GLY A 40 14.56 7.07 4.08
N GLY A 41 13.32 7.23 4.57
CA GLY A 41 12.11 6.55 4.10
C GLY A 41 11.17 7.46 3.30
N MET A 42 11.69 8.41 2.52
CA MET A 42 10.83 9.24 1.66
C MET A 42 10.07 8.34 0.68
N GLY A 43 8.73 8.46 0.62
CA GLY A 43 7.87 7.69 -0.27
C GLY A 43 7.26 6.42 0.35
N VAL A 44 7.50 6.15 1.64
CA VAL A 44 6.87 5.04 2.37
C VAL A 44 5.35 5.18 2.43
N THR A 45 4.80 6.39 2.47
CA THR A 45 3.37 6.65 2.33
C THR A 45 2.82 6.10 1.03
N GLU A 46 3.50 6.32 -0.10
CA GLU A 46 3.05 5.79 -1.38
C GLU A 46 3.25 4.28 -1.51
N VAL A 47 4.30 3.75 -0.89
CA VAL A 47 4.48 2.30 -0.79
C VAL A 47 3.36 1.67 0.05
N ILE A 48 2.96 2.28 1.17
CA ILE A 48 1.84 1.80 1.99
C ILE A 48 0.53 1.85 1.19
N ASN A 49 0.28 2.94 0.47
CA ASN A 49 -0.93 3.08 -0.36
C ASN A 49 -0.98 2.02 -1.48
N ASN A 50 0.14 1.74 -2.15
CA ASN A 50 0.18 0.84 -3.30
C ASN A 50 0.38 -0.65 -2.94
N LEU A 51 1.18 -0.97 -1.91
CA LEU A 51 1.29 -2.35 -1.39
C LEU A 51 -0.01 -2.82 -0.74
N ALA A 52 -0.86 -1.88 -0.27
CA ALA A 52 -2.16 -2.21 0.29
C ALA A 52 -2.98 -3.08 -0.65
N THR A 53 -2.88 -2.91 -1.97
CA THR A 53 -3.60 -3.75 -2.95
C THR A 53 -3.20 -5.24 -2.85
N MET A 54 -1.90 -5.54 -2.84
CA MET A 54 -1.41 -6.92 -2.75
C MET A 54 -1.67 -7.52 -1.37
N MET A 55 -1.49 -6.73 -0.32
CA MET A 55 -1.82 -7.15 1.06
C MET A 55 -3.31 -7.40 1.23
N ASN A 56 -4.16 -6.55 0.66
CA ASN A 56 -5.61 -6.73 0.63
C ASN A 56 -6.00 -7.96 -0.18
N ALA A 57 -5.35 -8.25 -1.31
CA ALA A 57 -5.64 -9.46 -2.09
C ALA A 57 -5.44 -10.73 -1.26
N HIS A 58 -4.30 -10.85 -0.55
CA HIS A 58 -4.04 -11.98 0.35
C HIS A 58 -5.04 -12.03 1.51
N PHE A 59 -5.42 -10.89 2.08
CA PHE A 59 -6.46 -10.83 3.12
C PHE A 59 -7.83 -11.28 2.59
N CYS A 60 -8.23 -10.80 1.42
CA CYS A 60 -9.51 -11.13 0.79
C CYS A 60 -9.60 -12.63 0.45
N ALA A 61 -8.50 -13.25 0.04
CA ALA A 61 -8.43 -14.66 -0.28
C ALA A 61 -8.70 -15.59 0.92
N VAL A 62 -8.40 -15.14 2.15
CA VAL A 62 -8.56 -15.94 3.37
C VAL A 62 -9.85 -15.65 4.15
N VAL A 63 -10.65 -14.68 3.72
CA VAL A 63 -11.89 -14.28 4.40
C VAL A 63 -13.11 -14.88 3.67
N PRO A 64 -13.88 -15.79 4.32
CA PRO A 64 -14.91 -16.59 3.63
C PRO A 64 -16.15 -15.80 3.19
N ASN A 65 -16.33 -14.58 3.70
CA ASN A 65 -17.46 -13.70 3.41
C ASN A 65 -17.05 -12.44 2.63
N PHE A 66 -15.92 -12.51 1.94
CA PHE A 66 -15.47 -11.47 1.02
C PHE A 66 -16.42 -11.33 -0.19
N ARG A 67 -16.47 -10.13 -0.78
CA ARG A 67 -17.42 -9.79 -1.87
C ARG A 67 -16.79 -9.00 -3.01
N ILE A 68 -16.12 -7.88 -2.73
CA ILE A 68 -15.56 -6.97 -3.75
C ILE A 68 -14.29 -6.34 -3.18
N MET A 69 -13.25 -6.20 -4.01
CA MET A 69 -12.01 -5.47 -3.71
C MET A 69 -11.96 -4.22 -4.58
N GLU A 70 -11.59 -3.10 -4.01
CA GLU A 70 -11.25 -1.90 -4.77
C GLU A 70 -9.76 -1.91 -5.11
N ILE A 71 -9.43 -1.45 -6.31
CA ILE A 71 -8.07 -1.27 -6.81
C ILE A 71 -8.06 0.04 -7.59
N ASP A 72 -7.11 0.91 -7.31
CA ASP A 72 -6.86 2.09 -8.13
C ASP A 72 -6.35 1.66 -9.51
N CYS A 73 -6.79 2.33 -10.57
CA CYS A 73 -6.33 2.05 -11.95
C CYS A 73 -5.69 3.27 -12.62
N ASP A 74 -5.75 4.44 -11.98
CA ASP A 74 -5.25 5.70 -12.50
C ASP A 74 -3.81 5.92 -12.03
N PHE A 75 -2.85 5.43 -12.82
CA PHE A 75 -1.43 5.51 -12.49
C PHE A 75 -0.61 6.26 -13.54
N VAL A 76 0.59 6.68 -13.12
CA VAL A 76 1.62 7.19 -14.02
C VAL A 76 2.20 6.06 -14.89
N PRO A 77 2.67 6.33 -16.13
CA PRO A 77 3.12 5.28 -17.05
C PRO A 77 4.25 4.38 -16.55
N TRP A 78 5.04 4.84 -15.59
CA TRP A 78 6.17 4.11 -14.99
C TRP A 78 5.84 3.47 -13.64
N HIS A 79 4.57 3.51 -13.20
CA HIS A 79 4.14 2.98 -11.91
C HIS A 79 4.53 1.51 -11.73
N ASP A 80 4.24 0.71 -12.75
CA ASP A 80 4.46 -0.74 -12.71
C ASP A 80 5.94 -1.11 -12.62
N ASP A 81 6.83 -0.22 -13.07
CA ASP A 81 8.28 -0.43 -12.99
C ASP A 81 8.77 -0.49 -11.54
N PHE A 82 8.03 0.10 -10.59
CA PHE A 82 8.35 0.08 -9.16
C PHE A 82 8.16 -1.29 -8.50
N PHE A 83 7.56 -2.26 -9.19
CA PHE A 83 7.24 -3.56 -8.65
C PHE A 83 7.86 -4.66 -9.51
N THR A 84 8.30 -5.74 -8.87
CA THR A 84 8.85 -6.91 -9.58
C THR A 84 7.75 -7.77 -10.22
N VAL A 85 6.55 -7.74 -9.65
CA VAL A 85 5.35 -8.41 -10.14
C VAL A 85 4.16 -7.46 -9.95
N THR A 86 3.42 -7.21 -11.02
CA THR A 86 2.20 -6.39 -10.98
C THR A 86 0.97 -7.26 -10.80
N PRO A 87 -0.12 -6.73 -10.21
CA PRO A 87 -1.38 -7.46 -10.13
C PRO A 87 -1.92 -7.81 -11.52
N GLU A 88 -2.31 -9.07 -11.72
CA GLU A 88 -2.97 -9.52 -12.95
C GLU A 88 -4.50 -9.53 -12.76
N ILE A 89 -5.23 -8.96 -13.71
CA ILE A 89 -6.70 -8.95 -13.72
C ILE A 89 -7.21 -9.76 -14.92
N GLU A 90 -7.99 -10.80 -14.66
CA GLU A 90 -8.66 -11.62 -15.67
C GLU A 90 -10.17 -11.61 -15.43
N ASP A 91 -10.95 -11.22 -16.46
CA ASP A 91 -12.41 -11.14 -16.41
C ASP A 91 -12.96 -10.39 -15.16
N GLY A 92 -12.30 -9.30 -14.77
CA GLY A 92 -12.69 -8.48 -13.61
C GLY A 92 -12.30 -9.07 -12.25
N HIS A 93 -11.49 -10.13 -12.23
CA HIS A 93 -10.98 -10.76 -11.02
C HIS A 93 -9.48 -10.57 -10.93
N LEU A 94 -9.00 -10.13 -9.77
CA LEU A 94 -7.57 -10.14 -9.49
C LEU A 94 -7.11 -11.57 -9.24
N LEU A 95 -6.10 -12.01 -10.00
CA LEU A 95 -5.45 -13.29 -9.81
C LEU A 95 -4.48 -13.17 -8.64
N LEU A 96 -4.68 -14.00 -7.62
CA LEU A 96 -3.82 -13.96 -6.44
C LEU A 96 -2.39 -14.39 -6.83
N PRO A 97 -1.37 -13.58 -6.52
CA PRO A 97 0.01 -13.95 -6.77
C PRO A 97 0.39 -15.23 -6.02
N THR A 98 1.08 -16.16 -6.70
CA THR A 98 1.51 -17.44 -6.12
C THR A 98 2.94 -17.44 -5.57
N GLY A 99 3.64 -16.31 -5.71
CA GLY A 99 4.99 -16.13 -5.17
C GLY A 99 5.01 -16.06 -3.64
N PRO A 100 6.19 -16.24 -3.01
CA PRO A 100 6.32 -16.13 -1.57
C PRO A 100 6.02 -14.71 -1.06
N GLY A 101 5.64 -14.59 0.22
CA GLY A 101 5.35 -13.31 0.85
C GLY A 101 4.11 -12.65 0.24
N TRP A 102 4.26 -11.40 -0.22
CA TRP A 102 3.19 -10.66 -0.89
C TRP A 102 3.06 -11.03 -2.37
N GLY A 103 3.98 -11.83 -2.91
CA GLY A 103 4.04 -12.20 -4.32
C GLY A 103 4.56 -11.08 -5.23
N THR A 104 5.07 -9.99 -4.64
CA THR A 104 5.83 -8.93 -5.30
C THR A 104 6.81 -8.31 -4.30
N GLU A 105 7.82 -7.65 -4.83
CA GLU A 105 8.84 -6.88 -4.11
C GLU A 105 9.01 -5.51 -4.80
N ILE A 106 9.57 -4.54 -4.08
CA ILE A 106 9.90 -3.21 -4.63
C ILE A 106 11.13 -3.30 -5.54
N ASN A 107 11.01 -2.78 -6.75
CA ASN A 107 12.13 -2.56 -7.65
C ASN A 107 12.85 -1.26 -7.28
N GLU A 108 13.88 -1.37 -6.44
CA GLU A 108 14.64 -0.22 -5.96
C GLU A 108 15.33 0.59 -7.06
N GLU A 109 15.69 -0.02 -8.20
CA GLU A 109 16.33 0.67 -9.31
C GLU A 109 15.34 1.63 -9.97
N ALA A 110 14.15 1.15 -10.33
CA ALA A 110 13.10 1.97 -10.91
C ALA A 110 12.65 3.12 -9.99
N VAL A 111 12.62 2.88 -8.68
CA VAL A 111 12.34 3.92 -7.67
C VAL A 111 13.43 4.99 -7.68
N ARG A 112 14.71 4.62 -7.81
CA ARG A 112 15.83 5.58 -7.88
C ARG A 112 15.81 6.40 -9.17
N ASP A 113 15.34 5.82 -10.26
CA ASP A 113 15.20 6.50 -11.56
C ASP A 113 14.07 7.55 -11.57
N HIS A 114 13.15 7.49 -10.61
CA HIS A 114 12.06 8.46 -10.44
C HIS A 114 12.16 9.15 -9.06
N PRO A 115 13.20 9.95 -8.83
CA PRO A 115 13.40 10.59 -7.53
C PRO A 115 12.27 11.58 -7.22
N PRO A 116 11.91 11.76 -5.94
CA PRO A 116 10.86 12.68 -5.55
C PRO A 116 11.21 14.11 -6.01
N THR A 117 10.33 14.72 -6.78
CA THR A 117 10.41 16.17 -7.05
C THR A 117 9.99 16.89 -5.78
N GLY A 118 10.90 17.68 -5.20
CA GLY A 118 10.71 18.35 -3.90
C GLY A 118 9.37 19.08 -3.74
N ARG A 119 8.90 19.11 -2.49
CA ARG A 119 7.64 19.70 -2.01
C ARG A 119 7.37 21.13 -2.49
#